data_AF-A0A1Q8KP86-F1
#
_entry.id   AF-A0A1Q8KP86-F1
#
_cell.length_a   1.000
_cell.length_b   1.000
_cell.length_c   1.000
_cell.angle_alpha   90.00
_cell.angle_beta   90.00
_cell.angle_gamma   90.00
#
_symmetry.space_group_name_H-M   'P 1'
#
loop_
_entity.id
_entity.type
_entity.pdbx_description
1 polymer ?
#
loop_
_entity_poly.entity_id
_entity_poly.type
_entity_poly.pdbx_seq_one_letter_code
_entity_poly.pdbx_strand_id
1 'polypeptide(L)'
;MISFDPTVTDHDHHTPAPHAGRAVRIGIGGPVGSGKTALVAALARSLAGRVRLAVVTNDIYTTEDADFLRRAGVLAPDRVEAVQTGCCPHTAIRDDITANLDAIDLLEERFGDLELVLVESGGDNLTAVFSRGLVDRQIFVVDVAGGDKVPRKGGPGVTTADLLVINKTDLAPLVGADLGVMTGDAARIRGELPVLAQSLVEDPSAGDACAWVLEQVAAVRATV
;
A
#
# COMPACT_ATOMS: atom_id res chain seq x y z
N MET A 1 -16.53 17.09 -26.52
CA MET A 1 -15.91 15.79 -26.15
C MET A 1 -15.38 15.97 -24.74
N ILE A 2 -15.98 15.33 -23.74
CA ILE A 2 -15.46 15.41 -22.37
C ILE A 2 -14.22 14.50 -22.34
N SER A 3 -13.04 15.09 -22.16
CA SER A 3 -11.80 14.34 -21.93
C SER A 3 -11.76 13.99 -20.45
N PHE A 4 -12.01 12.73 -20.11
CA PHE A 4 -11.75 12.21 -18.77
C PHE A 4 -10.25 11.96 -18.65
N ASP A 5 -9.56 12.74 -17.81
CA ASP A 5 -8.17 12.48 -17.47
C ASP A 5 -8.10 11.56 -16.24
N PRO A 6 -7.74 10.28 -16.40
CA PRO A 6 -7.65 9.31 -15.31
C PRO A 6 -6.56 9.62 -14.27
N THR A 7 -5.69 10.59 -14.54
CA THR A 7 -4.64 11.04 -13.62
C THR A 7 -5.12 12.16 -12.69
N VAL A 8 -6.26 12.79 -13.02
CA VAL A 8 -6.85 13.85 -12.20
C VAL A 8 -7.70 13.21 -11.10
N THR A 9 -7.15 13.18 -9.89
CA THR A 9 -7.90 12.88 -8.67
C THR A 9 -8.58 14.14 -8.14
N ASP A 10 -9.68 13.95 -7.39
CA ASP A 10 -10.22 15.04 -6.57
C ASP A 10 -9.16 15.53 -5.58
N HIS A 11 -9.28 16.79 -5.16
CA HIS A 11 -8.31 17.41 -4.27
C HIS A 11 -8.32 16.70 -2.91
N ASP A 12 -7.16 16.29 -2.40
CA ASP A 12 -7.06 15.79 -1.03
C ASP A 12 -7.31 16.95 -0.06
N HIS A 13 -8.37 16.87 0.74
CA HIS A 13 -8.76 17.95 1.64
C HIS A 13 -7.88 18.05 2.89
N HIS A 14 -7.01 17.06 3.13
CA HIS A 14 -6.13 17.04 4.28
C HIS A 14 -4.77 17.61 3.95
N THR A 15 -4.26 18.45 4.85
CA THR A 15 -2.87 18.95 4.73
C THR A 15 -1.91 17.81 5.09
N PRO A 16 -0.83 17.60 4.32
CA PRO A 16 0.20 16.63 4.69
C PRO A 16 0.70 16.89 6.12
N ALA A 17 0.71 15.86 6.95
CA ALA A 17 1.18 15.99 8.32
C ALA A 17 2.69 16.28 8.33
N PRO A 18 3.18 17.29 9.08
CA PRO A 18 4.60 17.62 9.13
C PRO A 18 5.47 16.41 9.51
N HIS A 19 6.66 16.32 8.92
CA HIS A 19 7.69 15.36 9.31
C HIS A 19 8.48 15.87 10.52
N ALA A 20 7.84 15.87 11.69
CA ALA A 20 8.44 16.32 12.95
C ALA A 20 9.14 15.17 13.70
N GLY A 21 9.93 14.34 12.99
CA GLY A 21 10.58 13.15 13.56
C GLY A 21 9.66 11.93 13.75
N ARG A 22 8.41 12.00 13.28
CA ARG A 22 7.48 10.86 13.21
C ARG A 22 7.93 9.80 12.21
N ALA A 23 7.38 8.59 12.30
CA ALA A 23 7.64 7.53 11.34
C ALA A 23 7.18 7.88 9.92
N VAL A 24 7.85 7.33 8.92
CA VAL A 24 7.37 7.37 7.53
C VAL A 24 6.14 6.48 7.41
N ARG A 25 5.05 7.00 6.84
CA ARG A 25 3.78 6.31 6.69
C ARG A 25 3.62 5.90 5.23
N ILE A 26 3.54 4.59 4.96
CA ILE A 26 3.35 4.06 3.60
C ILE A 26 2.01 3.33 3.52
N GLY A 27 1.11 3.82 2.69
CA GLY A 27 -0.17 3.20 2.40
C GLY A 27 -0.03 2.06 1.39
N ILE A 28 -0.69 0.93 1.64
CA ILE A 28 -0.75 -0.22 0.72
C ILE A 28 -2.22 -0.44 0.35
N GLY A 29 -2.58 -0.02 -0.85
CA GLY A 29 -3.95 -0.06 -1.39
C GLY A 29 -4.10 -1.03 -2.56
N GLY A 30 -5.35 -1.34 -2.92
CA GLY A 30 -5.64 -2.18 -4.08
C GLY A 30 -6.92 -3.01 -3.98
N PRO A 31 -7.29 -3.71 -5.07
CA PRO A 31 -8.43 -4.63 -5.12
C PRO A 31 -8.45 -5.68 -4.02
N VAL A 32 -9.67 -6.10 -3.66
CA VAL A 32 -9.89 -7.29 -2.84
C VAL A 32 -9.16 -8.46 -3.48
N GLY A 33 -8.34 -9.15 -2.70
CA GLY A 33 -7.60 -10.32 -3.15
C GLY A 33 -6.35 -10.03 -3.98
N SER A 34 -5.93 -8.78 -4.23
CA SER A 34 -4.70 -8.50 -5.01
C SER A 34 -3.40 -8.90 -4.31
N GLY A 35 -3.45 -9.21 -3.01
CA GLY A 35 -2.32 -9.68 -2.20
C GLY A 35 -1.69 -8.61 -1.31
N LYS A 36 -2.43 -7.56 -0.93
CA LYS A 36 -1.97 -6.50 -0.03
C LYS A 36 -1.43 -7.03 1.31
N THR A 37 -2.24 -7.76 2.07
CA THR A 37 -1.85 -8.38 3.34
C THR A 37 -0.61 -9.28 3.19
N ALA A 38 -0.51 -10.01 2.09
CA ALA A 38 0.65 -10.86 1.79
C ALA A 38 1.92 -10.02 1.52
N LEU A 39 1.79 -8.91 0.79
CA LEU A 39 2.87 -7.96 0.58
C LEU A 39 3.28 -7.28 1.90
N VAL A 40 2.33 -6.88 2.75
CA VAL A 40 2.59 -6.33 4.09
C VAL A 40 3.39 -7.35 4.92
N ALA A 41 2.99 -8.61 4.93
CA ALA A 41 3.73 -9.68 5.62
C ALA A 41 5.15 -9.86 5.08
N ALA A 42 5.32 -9.86 3.76
CA ALA A 42 6.63 -10.00 3.12
C ALA A 42 7.55 -8.81 3.46
N LEU A 43 7.05 -7.57 3.31
CA LEU A 43 7.76 -6.35 3.69
C LEU A 43 8.14 -6.38 5.18
N ALA A 44 7.19 -6.66 6.07
CA ALA A 44 7.44 -6.71 7.51
C ALA A 44 8.54 -7.71 7.87
N ARG A 45 8.51 -8.90 7.25
CA ARG A 45 9.51 -9.96 7.46
C ARG A 45 10.90 -9.55 6.96
N SER A 46 10.98 -9.01 5.75
CA SER A 46 12.25 -8.64 5.09
C SER A 46 12.89 -7.38 5.67
N LEU A 47 12.08 -6.49 6.22
CA LEU A 47 12.51 -5.24 6.86
C LEU A 47 12.77 -5.42 8.37
N ALA A 48 12.33 -6.54 8.95
CA ALA A 48 12.61 -6.88 10.34
C ALA A 48 14.11 -6.82 10.63
N GLY A 49 14.49 -6.09 11.68
CA GLY A 49 15.89 -5.88 12.07
C GLY A 49 16.64 -4.82 11.26
N ARG A 50 16.04 -4.24 10.22
CA ARG A 50 16.62 -3.13 9.44
C ARG A 50 15.96 -1.79 9.73
N VAL A 51 14.65 -1.80 9.98
CA VAL A 51 13.86 -0.64 10.38
C VAL A 51 12.88 -1.03 11.48
N ARG A 52 12.69 -0.16 12.46
CA ARG A 52 11.68 -0.32 13.51
C ARG A 52 10.32 0.03 12.93
N LEU A 53 9.53 -1.00 12.64
CA LEU A 53 8.26 -0.85 11.94
C LEU A 53 7.05 -1.34 12.74
N ALA A 54 5.89 -0.80 12.39
CA ALA A 54 4.58 -1.24 12.85
C ALA A 54 3.59 -1.26 11.67
N VAL A 55 2.45 -1.91 11.87
CA VAL A 55 1.41 -2.06 10.85
C VAL A 55 0.05 -1.66 11.40
N VAL A 56 -0.69 -0.89 10.62
CA VAL A 56 -2.12 -0.65 10.79
C VAL A 56 -2.86 -1.32 9.64
N THR A 57 -3.79 -2.22 9.95
CA THR A 57 -4.65 -2.85 8.92
C THR A 57 -6.06 -2.32 9.01
N ASN A 58 -6.69 -2.08 7.86
CA ASN A 58 -8.09 -1.67 7.77
C ASN A 58 -8.93 -2.82 7.23
N ASP A 59 -10.02 -3.12 7.91
CA ASP A 59 -11.09 -3.97 7.38
C ASP A 59 -12.44 -3.45 7.86
N ILE A 60 -13.51 -3.75 7.14
CA ILE A 60 -14.83 -3.15 7.37
C ILE A 60 -15.41 -3.66 8.68
N TYR A 61 -15.36 -4.98 8.89
CA TYR A 61 -16.07 -5.63 10.00
C TYR A 61 -15.23 -6.63 10.79
N THR A 62 -14.04 -7.01 10.31
CA THR A 62 -13.26 -8.08 10.95
C THR A 62 -11.85 -7.59 11.31
N THR A 63 -11.08 -8.47 11.95
CA THR A 63 -9.66 -8.28 12.22
C THR A 63 -8.81 -9.28 11.46
N GLU A 64 -9.36 -9.94 10.42
CA GLU A 64 -8.72 -11.07 9.75
C GLU A 64 -7.35 -10.73 9.16
N ASP A 65 -7.18 -9.54 8.59
CA ASP A 65 -5.88 -9.10 8.06
C ASP A 65 -4.85 -8.91 9.19
N ALA A 66 -5.22 -8.25 10.30
CA ALA A 66 -4.35 -8.14 11.47
C ALA A 66 -4.01 -9.50 12.07
N ASP A 67 -5.00 -10.38 12.21
CA ASP A 67 -4.83 -11.71 12.79
C ASP A 67 -4.00 -12.61 11.88
N PHE A 68 -4.13 -12.46 10.56
CA PHE A 68 -3.24 -13.09 9.59
C PHE A 68 -1.79 -12.66 9.82
N LEU A 69 -1.51 -11.36 9.96
CA LEU A 69 -0.15 -10.86 10.22
C LEU A 69 0.41 -11.34 11.55
N ARG A 70 -0.40 -11.31 12.62
CA ARG A 70 -0.02 -11.83 13.94
C ARG A 70 0.31 -13.32 13.89
N ARG A 71 -0.52 -14.12 13.20
CA ARG A 71 -0.29 -15.58 12.99
C ARG A 71 0.95 -15.85 12.12
N ALA A 72 1.22 -15.00 11.13
CA ALA A 72 2.38 -15.14 10.26
C ALA A 72 3.72 -14.90 10.98
N GLY A 73 3.67 -14.34 12.21
CA GLY A 73 4.84 -14.14 13.07
C GLY A 73 5.87 -13.19 12.47
N VAL A 74 5.43 -12.25 11.62
CA VAL A 74 6.33 -11.30 10.92
C VAL A 74 6.77 -10.15 11.81
N LEU A 75 6.00 -9.83 12.85
CA LEU A 75 6.28 -8.82 13.87
C LEU A 75 5.76 -9.31 15.22
N ALA A 76 6.18 -8.63 16.29
CA ALA A 76 5.53 -8.77 17.59
C ALA A 76 4.03 -8.38 17.47
N PRO A 77 3.09 -9.15 18.05
CA PRO A 77 1.65 -8.92 17.84
C PRO A 77 1.15 -7.53 18.24
N ASP A 78 1.80 -6.88 19.20
CA ASP A 78 1.53 -5.54 19.71
C ASP A 78 1.99 -4.42 18.77
N ARG A 79 2.71 -4.76 17.68
CA ARG A 79 3.07 -3.85 16.57
C ARG A 79 2.07 -3.89 15.41
N VAL A 80 0.99 -4.66 15.54
CA VAL A 80 -0.07 -4.76 14.54
C VAL A 80 -1.37 -4.27 15.17
N GLU A 81 -1.82 -3.09 14.75
CA GLU A 81 -3.11 -2.52 15.14
C GLU A 81 -4.16 -2.74 14.06
N ALA A 82 -5.37 -3.08 14.48
CA ALA A 82 -6.50 -3.34 13.60
C ALA A 82 -7.51 -2.20 13.70
N VAL A 83 -7.85 -1.60 12.56
CA VAL A 83 -8.91 -0.59 12.46
C VAL A 83 -10.11 -1.23 11.76
N GLN A 84 -11.17 -1.46 12.54
CA GLN A 84 -12.47 -1.84 12.00
C GLN A 84 -13.20 -0.58 11.54
N THR A 85 -13.22 -0.34 10.24
CA THR A 85 -13.63 0.95 9.69
C THR A 85 -15.14 1.18 9.78
N GLY A 86 -15.94 0.11 9.77
CA GLY A 86 -17.40 0.19 9.74
C GLY A 86 -18.01 0.85 8.50
N CYS A 87 -17.18 1.22 7.51
CA CYS A 87 -17.57 2.01 6.34
C CYS A 87 -16.81 1.57 5.08
N CYS A 88 -17.12 2.22 3.96
CA CYS A 88 -16.42 1.98 2.69
C CYS A 88 -14.90 2.18 2.88
N PRO A 89 -14.04 1.27 2.36
CA PRO A 89 -12.60 1.39 2.53
C PRO A 89 -12.04 2.75 2.08
N HIS A 90 -12.57 3.33 1.00
CA HIS A 90 -12.21 4.70 0.58
C HIS A 90 -12.43 5.75 1.65
N THR A 91 -13.55 5.69 2.37
CA THR A 91 -13.87 6.68 3.41
C THR A 91 -12.81 6.65 4.51
N ALA A 92 -12.43 5.46 4.97
CA ALA A 92 -11.49 5.29 6.09
C ALA A 92 -10.04 5.73 5.80
N ILE A 93 -9.63 5.71 4.53
CA ILE A 93 -8.24 6.04 4.14
C ILE A 93 -8.11 7.41 3.48
N ARG A 94 -9.22 8.03 3.08
CA ARG A 94 -9.23 9.29 2.33
C ARG A 94 -10.08 10.37 2.97
N ASP A 95 -11.34 10.07 3.27
CA ASP A 95 -12.31 11.11 3.63
C ASP A 95 -12.31 11.35 5.15
N ASP A 96 -12.32 10.28 5.95
CA ASP A 96 -12.19 10.29 7.41
C ASP A 96 -11.04 9.38 7.84
N ILE A 97 -9.87 9.98 8.02
CA ILE A 97 -8.62 9.30 8.36
C ILE A 97 -8.38 9.19 9.87
N THR A 98 -9.32 9.66 10.70
CA THR A 98 -9.13 9.85 12.14
C THR A 98 -8.79 8.55 12.85
N ALA A 99 -9.56 7.49 12.62
CA ALA A 99 -9.33 6.20 13.28
C ALA A 99 -7.96 5.59 12.94
N ASN A 100 -7.47 5.84 11.71
CA ASN A 100 -6.13 5.42 11.32
C ASN A 100 -5.04 6.25 11.99
N LEU A 101 -5.23 7.57 12.09
CA LEU A 101 -4.29 8.45 12.82
C LEU A 101 -4.23 8.06 14.30
N ASP A 102 -5.36 7.84 14.96
CA ASP A 102 -5.40 7.40 16.36
C ASP A 102 -4.63 6.07 16.56
N ALA A 103 -4.79 5.11 15.64
CA ALA A 103 -4.06 3.84 15.70
C ALA A 103 -2.55 4.02 15.50
N ILE A 104 -2.14 4.94 14.61
CA ILE A 104 -0.73 5.27 14.40
C ILE A 104 -0.15 5.97 15.63
N ASP A 105 -0.86 6.95 16.20
CA ASP A 105 -0.41 7.69 17.39
C ASP A 105 -0.25 6.74 18.58
N LEU A 106 -1.17 5.78 18.77
CA LEU A 106 -1.04 4.73 19.78
C LEU A 106 0.23 3.86 19.60
N LEU A 107 0.58 3.53 18.36
CA LEU A 107 1.80 2.79 18.04
C LEU A 107 3.05 3.65 18.28
N GLU A 108 3.03 4.91 17.87
CA GLU A 108 4.13 5.86 18.05
C GLU A 108 4.36 6.16 19.55
N GLU A 109 3.32 6.30 20.36
CA GLU A 109 3.42 6.44 21.82
C GLU A 109 3.98 5.17 22.48
N ARG A 110 3.52 3.99 22.04
CA ARG A 110 3.91 2.70 22.64
C ARG A 110 5.37 2.35 22.36
N PHE A 111 5.85 2.60 21.15
CA PHE A 111 7.19 2.19 20.73
C PHE A 111 8.19 3.35 20.66
N GLY A 112 7.75 4.61 20.60
CA GLY A 112 8.53 5.84 20.73
C GLY A 112 9.57 6.10 19.63
N ASP A 113 9.89 5.08 18.85
CA ASP A 113 11.08 5.04 18.03
C ASP A 113 10.82 4.42 16.63
N LEU A 114 9.56 4.38 16.22
CA LEU A 114 9.17 3.86 14.90
C LEU A 114 9.79 4.69 13.77
N GLU A 115 10.28 3.98 12.77
CA GLU A 115 10.85 4.55 11.54
C GLU A 115 9.88 4.43 10.37
N LEU A 116 9.01 3.41 10.42
CA LEU A 116 8.07 3.07 9.36
C LEU A 116 6.75 2.59 9.97
N VAL A 117 5.64 3.10 9.46
CA VAL A 117 4.30 2.52 9.68
C VAL A 117 3.72 2.16 8.33
N LEU A 118 3.40 0.88 8.14
CA LEU A 118 2.65 0.42 6.98
C LEU A 118 1.15 0.52 7.28
N VAL A 119 0.39 1.14 6.39
CA VAL A 119 -1.06 1.27 6.53
C VAL A 119 -1.72 0.49 5.39
N GLU A 120 -2.28 -0.68 5.69
CA GLU A 120 -3.03 -1.46 4.71
C GLU A 120 -4.47 -0.96 4.63
N SER A 121 -4.97 -0.67 3.43
CA SER A 121 -6.40 -0.38 3.23
C SER A 121 -7.24 -1.66 3.22
N GLY A 122 -8.53 -1.54 3.50
CA GLY A 122 -9.50 -2.55 3.06
C GLY A 122 -9.43 -2.72 1.54
N GLY A 123 -9.79 -3.90 1.04
CA GLY A 123 -9.78 -4.15 -0.40
C GLY A 123 -10.82 -3.30 -1.14
N ASP A 124 -10.40 -2.58 -2.18
CA ASP A 124 -11.27 -1.67 -2.93
C ASP A 124 -10.85 -1.54 -4.41
N ASN A 125 -11.68 -0.96 -5.25
CA ASN A 125 -11.46 -0.86 -6.67
C ASN A 125 -10.30 0.11 -7.04
N LEU A 126 -10.06 0.27 -8.35
CA LEU A 126 -8.93 1.05 -8.89
C LEU A 126 -8.96 2.54 -8.51
N THR A 127 -10.03 3.04 -7.89
CA THR A 127 -10.13 4.41 -7.39
C THR A 127 -9.54 4.61 -6.00
N ALA A 128 -9.01 3.57 -5.34
CA ALA A 128 -8.48 3.71 -3.99
C ALA A 128 -7.19 4.53 -3.93
N VAL A 129 -7.27 5.63 -3.19
CA VAL A 129 -6.19 6.58 -2.97
C VAL A 129 -6.23 6.95 -1.50
N PHE A 130 -5.07 6.94 -0.86
CA PHE A 130 -4.91 7.43 0.51
C PHE A 130 -4.85 8.95 0.53
N SER A 131 -5.38 9.56 1.59
CA SER A 131 -5.05 10.94 1.90
C SER A 131 -3.55 11.08 2.23
N ARG A 132 -2.93 12.14 1.71
CA ARG A 132 -1.59 12.62 2.07
C ARG A 132 -1.51 13.13 3.52
N GLY A 133 -2.65 13.43 4.14
CA GLY A 133 -2.73 13.63 5.59
C GLY A 133 -2.48 12.35 6.38
N LEU A 134 -2.79 11.18 5.80
CA LEU A 134 -2.61 9.87 6.44
C LEU A 134 -1.27 9.22 6.08
N VAL A 135 -0.89 9.20 4.80
CA VAL A 135 0.34 8.53 4.33
C VAL A 135 1.21 9.44 3.48
N ASP A 136 2.52 9.24 3.56
CA ASP A 136 3.52 10.02 2.83
C ASP A 136 3.71 9.47 1.41
N ARG A 137 3.60 8.15 1.28
CA ARG A 137 3.74 7.39 0.04
C ARG A 137 2.68 6.31 -0.07
N GLN A 138 2.30 5.98 -1.30
CA GLN A 138 1.33 4.94 -1.61
C GLN A 138 1.92 3.89 -2.54
N ILE A 139 1.80 2.63 -2.13
CA ILE A 139 1.92 1.45 -2.99
C ILE A 139 0.51 1.01 -3.38
N PHE A 140 0.27 0.81 -4.67
CA PHE A 140 -0.98 0.23 -5.16
C PHE A 140 -0.73 -1.15 -5.76
N VAL A 141 -1.48 -2.14 -5.30
CA VAL A 141 -1.30 -3.55 -5.69
C VAL A 141 -2.47 -3.98 -6.57
N VAL A 142 -2.16 -4.36 -7.80
CA VAL A 142 -3.06 -5.09 -8.69
C VAL A 142 -2.49 -6.49 -8.91
N ASP A 143 -3.30 -7.44 -9.35
CA ASP A 143 -2.81 -8.79 -9.66
C ASP A 143 -3.23 -9.26 -11.05
N VAL A 144 -2.45 -10.19 -11.61
CA VAL A 144 -2.67 -10.68 -12.98
C VAL A 144 -4.03 -11.36 -13.17
N ALA A 145 -4.60 -11.94 -12.11
CA ALA A 145 -5.91 -12.61 -12.18
C ALA A 145 -7.07 -11.61 -12.36
N GLY A 146 -6.86 -10.32 -12.09
CA GLY A 146 -7.79 -9.25 -12.46
C GLY A 146 -7.86 -9.00 -13.98
N GLY A 147 -6.93 -9.57 -14.74
CA GLY A 147 -6.80 -9.49 -16.20
C GLY A 147 -5.80 -8.43 -16.65
N ASP A 148 -5.16 -8.67 -17.80
CA ASP A 148 -4.07 -7.82 -18.33
C ASP A 148 -4.47 -6.36 -18.63
N LYS A 149 -5.76 -6.10 -18.70
CA LYS A 149 -6.35 -4.78 -18.97
C LYS A 149 -6.49 -3.89 -17.74
N VAL A 150 -6.24 -4.42 -16.54
CA VAL A 150 -6.40 -3.67 -15.29
C VAL A 150 -5.59 -2.37 -15.31
N PRO A 151 -4.30 -2.35 -15.69
CA PRO A 151 -3.53 -1.10 -15.72
C PRO A 151 -4.12 -0.03 -16.65
N ARG A 152 -4.60 -0.43 -17.84
CA ARG A 152 -5.17 0.53 -18.82
C ARG A 152 -6.54 1.11 -18.46
N LYS A 153 -7.20 0.58 -17.44
CA LYS A 153 -8.47 1.16 -16.95
C LYS A 153 -8.28 2.53 -16.26
N GLY A 154 -7.06 2.88 -15.86
CA GLY A 154 -6.73 4.24 -15.42
C GLY A 154 -7.46 4.70 -14.16
N GLY A 155 -7.71 3.82 -13.19
CA GLY A 155 -8.19 4.31 -11.89
C GLY A 155 -7.07 5.06 -11.16
N PRO A 156 -7.39 6.09 -10.35
CA PRO A 156 -6.37 6.91 -9.71
C PRO A 156 -5.41 6.15 -8.80
N GLY A 157 -5.84 5.05 -8.16
CA GLY A 157 -4.93 4.17 -7.44
C GLY A 157 -3.81 3.61 -8.34
N VAL A 158 -4.13 3.32 -9.61
CA VAL A 158 -3.14 2.88 -10.61
C VAL A 158 -2.35 4.05 -11.17
N THR A 159 -2.96 5.21 -11.40
CA THR A 159 -2.29 6.30 -12.13
C THR A 159 -1.43 7.18 -11.24
N THR A 160 -1.79 7.36 -9.96
CA THR A 160 -1.13 8.34 -9.06
C THR A 160 -0.33 7.73 -7.92
N ALA A 161 -0.42 6.41 -7.69
CA ALA A 161 0.38 5.76 -6.64
C ALA A 161 1.88 5.91 -6.91
N ASP A 162 2.64 6.21 -5.86
CA ASP A 162 4.09 6.39 -5.92
C ASP A 162 4.82 5.11 -6.36
N LEU A 163 4.21 3.94 -6.11
CA LEU A 163 4.63 2.64 -6.65
C LEU A 163 3.41 1.80 -7.07
N LEU A 164 3.43 1.26 -8.28
CA LEU A 164 2.47 0.23 -8.72
C LEU A 164 3.13 -1.14 -8.64
N VAL A 165 2.46 -2.09 -8.01
CA VAL A 165 2.84 -3.50 -7.97
C VAL A 165 1.83 -4.31 -8.79
N ILE A 166 2.31 -5.03 -9.80
CA ILE A 166 1.59 -6.08 -10.52
C ILE A 166 2.01 -7.41 -9.90
N ASN A 167 1.15 -7.95 -9.05
CA ASN A 167 1.42 -9.11 -8.22
C ASN A 167 0.93 -10.43 -8.85
N LYS A 168 1.37 -11.55 -8.28
CA LYS A 168 1.02 -12.92 -8.66
C LYS A 168 1.38 -13.28 -10.09
N THR A 169 2.52 -12.77 -10.57
CA THR A 169 2.97 -13.00 -11.95
C THR A 169 3.13 -14.49 -12.31
N ASP A 170 3.34 -15.34 -11.31
CA ASP A 170 3.34 -16.81 -11.42
C ASP A 170 2.02 -17.37 -11.99
N LEU A 171 0.89 -16.67 -11.80
CA LEU A 171 -0.42 -17.09 -12.31
C LEU A 171 -0.67 -16.65 -13.75
N ALA A 172 0.18 -15.79 -14.35
CA ALA A 172 -0.08 -15.21 -15.66
C ALA A 172 -0.35 -16.26 -16.76
N PRO A 173 0.42 -17.38 -16.85
CA PRO A 173 0.14 -18.44 -17.84
C PRO A 173 -1.19 -19.16 -17.60
N LEU A 174 -1.67 -19.21 -16.35
CA LEU A 174 -2.89 -19.92 -15.97
C LEU A 174 -4.16 -19.12 -16.29
N VAL A 175 -4.05 -17.79 -16.30
CA VAL A 175 -5.17 -16.86 -16.56
C VAL A 175 -5.09 -16.20 -17.94
N GLY A 176 -4.06 -16.51 -18.73
CA GLY A 176 -3.85 -15.93 -20.06
C GLY A 176 -3.53 -14.44 -20.04
N ALA A 177 -2.88 -13.95 -18.98
CA ALA A 177 -2.47 -12.55 -18.87
C ALA A 177 -1.09 -12.34 -19.50
N ASP A 178 -0.95 -11.28 -20.29
CA ASP A 178 0.34 -10.85 -20.84
C ASP A 178 0.99 -9.79 -19.95
N LEU A 179 2.12 -10.15 -19.32
CA LEU A 179 2.87 -9.25 -18.43
C LEU A 179 3.49 -8.06 -19.16
N GLY A 180 3.88 -8.22 -20.42
CA GLY A 180 4.41 -7.15 -21.26
C GLY A 180 3.32 -6.11 -21.57
N VAL A 181 2.10 -6.56 -21.83
CA VAL A 181 0.93 -5.68 -21.98
C VAL A 181 0.64 -4.94 -20.67
N MET A 182 0.61 -5.65 -19.53
CA MET A 182 0.32 -5.03 -18.23
C MET A 182 1.34 -3.95 -17.85
N THR A 183 2.63 -4.28 -17.94
CA THR A 183 3.72 -3.36 -17.60
C THR A 183 3.82 -2.21 -18.59
N GLY A 184 3.65 -2.47 -19.89
CA GLY A 184 3.65 -1.45 -20.93
C GLY A 184 2.50 -0.45 -20.79
N ASP A 185 1.28 -0.93 -20.51
CA ASP A 185 0.15 -0.04 -20.28
C ASP A 185 0.26 0.74 -18.97
N ALA A 186 0.79 0.10 -17.91
CA ALA A 186 1.08 0.79 -16.67
C ALA A 186 2.06 1.95 -16.90
N ALA A 187 3.20 1.69 -17.56
CA ALA A 187 4.20 2.70 -17.87
C ALA A 187 3.62 3.85 -18.72
N ARG A 188 2.81 3.52 -19.73
CA ARG A 188 2.19 4.54 -20.60
C ARG A 188 1.28 5.50 -19.84
N ILE A 189 0.52 5.01 -18.87
CA ILE A 189 -0.44 5.85 -18.12
C ILE A 189 0.21 6.55 -16.92
N ARG A 190 1.26 5.96 -16.36
CA ARG A 190 1.93 6.45 -15.15
C ARG A 190 3.15 7.34 -15.41
N GLY A 191 3.62 7.43 -16.66
CA GLY A 191 4.80 8.19 -17.02
C GLY A 191 6.04 7.62 -16.35
N GLU A 192 6.70 8.43 -15.52
CA GLU A 192 7.96 8.08 -14.84
C GLU A 192 7.75 7.33 -13.52
N LEU A 193 6.51 7.20 -13.02
CA LEU A 193 6.27 6.52 -11.75
C LEU A 193 6.55 5.01 -11.86
N PRO A 194 7.28 4.43 -10.89
CA PRO A 194 7.77 3.06 -10.99
C PRO A 194 6.65 2.02 -11.00
N VAL A 195 6.91 0.92 -11.70
CA VAL A 195 6.05 -0.27 -11.80
C VAL A 195 6.91 -1.49 -11.54
N LEU A 196 6.48 -2.34 -10.60
CA LEU A 196 7.13 -3.62 -10.31
C LEU A 196 6.19 -4.76 -10.68
N ALA A 197 6.70 -5.75 -11.40
CA ALA A 197 6.05 -7.03 -11.59
C ALA A 197 6.69 -8.04 -10.63
N GLN A 198 5.89 -8.72 -9.81
CA GLN A 198 6.41 -9.63 -8.79
C GLN A 198 5.55 -10.89 -8.59
N SER A 199 6.13 -11.89 -7.95
CA SER A 199 5.42 -13.01 -7.36
C SER A 199 5.97 -13.26 -5.97
N LEU A 200 5.11 -13.22 -4.95
CA LEU A 200 5.49 -13.58 -3.58
C LEU A 200 5.68 -15.10 -3.38
N VAL A 201 5.28 -15.91 -4.37
CA VAL A 201 5.56 -17.35 -4.38
C VAL A 201 7.00 -17.60 -4.82
N GLU A 202 7.46 -16.87 -5.85
CA GLU A 202 8.81 -17.00 -6.41
C GLU A 202 9.85 -16.21 -5.61
N ASP A 203 9.49 -15.00 -5.16
CA ASP A 203 10.28 -14.16 -4.26
C ASP A 203 9.47 -13.79 -3.00
N PRO A 204 9.48 -14.64 -1.96
CA PRO A 204 8.79 -14.37 -0.70
C PRO A 204 9.35 -13.16 0.07
N SER A 205 10.51 -12.64 -0.32
CA SER A 205 11.14 -11.49 0.34
C SER A 205 10.60 -10.16 -0.17
N ALA A 206 9.89 -10.15 -1.31
CA ALA A 206 9.48 -8.93 -2.00
C ALA A 206 10.66 -7.95 -2.18
N GLY A 207 11.79 -8.44 -2.71
CA GLY A 207 13.09 -7.75 -2.66
C GLY A 207 13.06 -6.34 -3.24
N ASP A 208 12.50 -6.18 -4.44
CA ASP A 208 12.42 -4.87 -5.10
C ASP A 208 11.48 -3.89 -4.38
N ALA A 209 10.36 -4.39 -3.85
CA ALA A 209 9.44 -3.58 -3.06
C ALA A 209 10.08 -3.17 -1.72
N CYS A 210 10.85 -4.05 -1.09
CA CYS A 210 11.62 -3.73 0.12
C CYS A 210 12.67 -2.66 -0.15
N ALA A 211 13.40 -2.77 -1.27
CA ALA A 211 14.39 -1.78 -1.67
C ALA A 211 13.74 -0.39 -1.83
N TRP A 212 12.61 -0.33 -2.55
CA TRP A 212 11.85 0.90 -2.71
C TRP A 212 11.38 1.49 -1.38
N VAL A 213 10.86 0.67 -0.47
CA VAL A 213 10.43 1.12 0.87
C VAL A 213 11.61 1.72 1.65
N LEU A 214 12.78 1.09 1.62
CA LEU A 214 13.98 1.60 2.30
C LEU A 214 14.45 2.93 1.73
N GLU A 215 14.36 3.12 0.41
CA GLU A 215 14.65 4.40 -0.22
C GLU A 215 13.70 5.50 0.26
N GLN A 216 12.40 5.20 0.39
CA GLN A 216 11.44 6.17 0.94
C GLN A 216 11.75 6.53 2.39
N VAL A 217 12.08 5.53 3.23
CA VAL A 217 12.47 5.76 4.63
C VAL A 217 13.75 6.60 4.73
N ALA A 218 14.75 6.34 3.87
CA ALA A 218 15.99 7.09 3.84
C ALA A 218 15.81 8.55 3.37
N ALA A 219 14.97 8.78 2.36
CA ALA A 219 14.72 10.12 1.82
C ALA A 219 14.11 11.07 2.85
N VAL A 220 13.16 10.58 3.67
CA VAL A 220 12.56 11.39 4.74
C VAL A 220 13.59 11.73 5.82
N ARG A 221 14.43 10.75 6.19
CA ARG A 221 15.50 10.96 7.19
C ARG A 221 16.55 11.95 6.78
N ALA A 222 16.87 12.04 5.49
CA ALA A 222 17.85 13.02 4.99
C ALA A 222 17.33 14.46 5.02
N THR A 223 16.02 14.67 5.25
CA THR A 223 15.36 15.98 5.23
C THR A 223 15.15 16.56 6.64
N VAL A 224 15.40 15.78 7.69
CA VAL A 224 15.28 16.14 9.12
C VAL A 224 16.67 16.41 9.70
#